data_AF-A0A535BSE0-F1
#
_entry.id   AF-A0A535BSE0-F1
#
_cell.length_a   1.000
_cell.length_b   1.000
_cell.length_c   1.000
_cell.angle_alpha   90.00
_cell.angle_beta   90.00
_cell.angle_gamma   90.00
#
_symmetry.space_group_name_H-M   'P 1'
#
loop_
_entity.id
_entity.type
_entity.pdbx_description
1 polymer ?
#
loop_
_entity_poly.entity_id
_entity_poly.type
_entity_poly.pdbx_seq_one_letter_code
_entity_poly.pdbx_strand_id
1 'polypeptide(L)'
;MSATVDVNVLLYASDESSSFHTKATELLERLARGPDLLYLFWPVLMGYLRLATHPAIFPRPLPVGTATANVSQLLGLPHARALGEGDDFWRIYGA
;
A
#
# COMPACT_ATOMS: atom_id res chain seq x y z
N MET A 1 14.73 -10.93 4.98
CA MET A 1 14.72 -10.38 3.61
C MET A 1 13.91 -9.08 3.63
N SER A 2 13.76 -8.36 2.52
CA SER A 2 12.87 -7.19 2.45
C SER A 2 11.77 -7.42 1.43
N ALA A 3 10.62 -6.80 1.65
CA ALA A 3 9.46 -6.87 0.77
C ALA A 3 8.91 -5.46 0.51
N THR A 4 8.19 -5.32 -0.60
CA THR A 4 7.37 -4.15 -0.93
C THR A 4 6.08 -4.64 -1.57
N VAL A 5 5.07 -3.78 -1.65
CA VAL A 5 3.81 -4.07 -2.35
C VAL A 5 3.48 -2.95 -3.33
N ASP A 6 2.75 -3.32 -4.38
CA ASP A 6 2.15 -2.36 -5.31
C ASP A 6 0.84 -1.79 -4.75
N VAL A 7 0.41 -0.64 -5.29
CA VAL A 7 -0.87 0.00 -4.93
C VAL A 7 -2.05 -0.97 -5.11
N ASN A 8 -2.02 -1.82 -6.13
CA ASN A 8 -3.10 -2.76 -6.40
C ASN A 8 -3.31 -3.77 -5.24
N VAL A 9 -2.25 -4.17 -4.53
CA VAL A 9 -2.38 -5.07 -3.38
C VAL A 9 -3.18 -4.41 -2.27
N LEU A 10 -2.90 -3.13 -1.98
CA LEU A 10 -3.63 -2.37 -0.96
C LEU A 10 -5.09 -2.15 -1.37
N LEU A 11 -5.32 -1.89 -2.66
CA LEU A 11 -6.66 -1.73 -3.23
C LEU A 11 -7.47 -3.02 -3.17
N TYR A 12 -6.90 -4.16 -3.59
CA TYR A 12 -7.60 -5.45 -3.54
C TYR A 12 -7.92 -5.86 -2.10
N ALA A 13 -7.01 -5.63 -1.16
CA ALA A 13 -7.27 -5.87 0.27
C ALA A 13 -8.39 -4.95 0.83
N SER A 14 -8.67 -3.82 0.17
CA SER A 14 -9.71 -2.86 0.58
C SER A 14 -11.04 -3.03 -0.14
N ASP A 15 -11.10 -3.86 -1.19
CA ASP A 15 -12.29 -4.09 -2.01
C ASP A 15 -12.73 -5.55 -1.93
N GLU A 16 -13.72 -5.81 -1.07
CA GLU A 16 -14.32 -7.14 -0.89
C GLU A 16 -14.97 -7.71 -2.17
N SER A 17 -15.23 -6.88 -3.18
CA SER A 17 -15.78 -7.34 -4.46
C SER A 17 -14.70 -7.84 -5.44
N SER A 18 -13.42 -7.55 -5.16
CA SER A 18 -12.31 -8.03 -5.97
C SER A 18 -12.08 -9.54 -5.79
N SER A 19 -11.90 -10.26 -6.89
CA SER A 19 -11.52 -11.69 -6.86
C SER A 19 -10.14 -11.94 -6.21
N PHE A 20 -9.34 -10.88 -6.04
CA PHE A 20 -8.04 -10.93 -5.37
C PHE A 20 -8.10 -10.55 -3.88
N HIS A 21 -9.26 -10.17 -3.35
CA HIS A 21 -9.41 -9.66 -1.99
C HIS A 21 -8.76 -10.57 -0.94
N THR A 22 -9.18 -11.84 -0.89
CA THR A 22 -8.65 -12.82 0.08
C THR A 22 -7.13 -12.95 -0.01
N LYS A 23 -6.58 -13.10 -1.22
CA LYS A 23 -5.14 -13.27 -1.43
C LYS A 23 -4.35 -12.02 -1.03
N ALA A 24 -4.89 -10.84 -1.31
CA ALA A 24 -4.25 -9.58 -0.96
C ALA A 24 -4.26 -9.35 0.56
N THR A 25 -5.38 -9.62 1.23
CA THR A 25 -5.50 -9.56 2.69
C THR A 25 -4.53 -10.52 3.37
N GLU A 26 -4.49 -11.79 2.95
CA GLU A 26 -3.56 -12.79 3.48
C GLU A 26 -2.09 -12.39 3.30
N LEU A 27 -1.75 -11.79 2.14
CA LEU A 27 -0.42 -11.26 1.89
C LEU A 27 -0.08 -10.12 2.85
N LEU A 28 -0.96 -9.14 3.02
CA LEU A 28 -0.74 -8.01 3.92
C LEU A 28 -0.62 -8.46 5.39
N GLU A 29 -1.45 -9.40 5.83
CA GLU A 29 -1.35 -10.00 7.16
C GLU A 29 0.00 -10.70 7.37
N ARG A 30 0.46 -11.47 6.36
CA ARG A 30 1.78 -12.12 6.42
C ARG A 30 2.91 -11.09 6.53
N LEU A 31 2.86 -10.01 5.74
CA LEU A 31 3.85 -8.94 5.79
C LEU A 31 3.81 -8.16 7.11
N ALA A 32 2.61 -7.97 7.67
CA ALA A 32 2.42 -7.30 8.96
C ALA A 32 2.98 -8.11 10.13
N ARG A 33 3.02 -9.44 10.04
CA ARG A 33 3.66 -10.31 11.05
C ARG A 33 5.19 -10.25 11.05
N GLY A 34 5.81 -9.74 9.98
CA GLY A 34 7.27 -9.74 9.82
C GLY A 34 7.86 -11.16 9.66
N PRO A 35 9.18 -11.35 9.89
CA PRO A 35 10.17 -10.36 10.33
C PRO A 35 10.80 -9.57 9.17
N ASP A 36 10.38 -9.81 7.92
CA ASP A 36 10.93 -9.12 6.75
C ASP A 36 10.69 -7.62 6.83
N LEU A 37 11.71 -6.82 6.47
CA LEU A 37 11.61 -5.37 6.39
C LEU A 37 10.61 -4.99 5.28
N LEU A 38 9.54 -4.27 5.65
CA LEU A 38 8.50 -3.86 4.72
C LEU A 38 8.77 -2.42 4.25
N TYR A 39 9.12 -2.27 2.98
CA TYR A 39 9.23 -0.96 2.36
C TYR A 39 7.89 -0.53 1.75
N LEU A 40 7.48 0.70 2.04
CA LEU A 40 6.27 1.32 1.54
C LEU A 40 6.64 2.62 0.83
N PHE A 41 6.62 2.60 -0.50
CA PHE A 41 6.95 3.80 -1.27
C PHE A 41 5.83 4.84 -1.14
N TRP A 42 6.18 6.11 -0.96
CA TRP A 42 5.20 7.19 -0.92
C TRP A 42 4.27 7.23 -2.15
N PRO A 43 4.72 6.98 -3.39
CA PRO A 43 3.83 6.81 -4.53
C PRO A 43 2.77 5.71 -4.35
N VAL A 44 3.12 4.58 -3.70
CA VAL A 44 2.17 3.49 -3.42
C VAL A 44 1.12 3.94 -2.40
N LEU A 45 1.54 4.58 -1.30
CA LEU A 45 0.64 5.05 -0.25
C LEU A 45 -0.28 6.18 -0.75
N MET A 46 0.28 7.16 -1.47
CA MET A 46 -0.50 8.25 -2.07
C MET A 46 -1.42 7.74 -3.18
N GLY A 47 -0.97 6.79 -3.99
CA GLY A 47 -1.80 6.11 -4.98
C GLY A 47 -2.98 5.40 -4.33
N TYR A 48 -2.74 4.68 -3.24
CA TYR A 48 -3.80 4.01 -2.47
C TYR A 48 -4.82 5.03 -1.94
N LEU A 49 -4.37 6.07 -1.25
CA LEU A 49 -5.25 7.12 -0.73
C LEU A 49 -6.08 7.76 -1.84
N ARG A 50 -5.44 8.10 -2.97
CA ARG A 50 -6.12 8.70 -4.12
C ARG A 50 -7.16 7.78 -4.73
N LEU A 51 -6.82 6.52 -4.97
CA LEU A 51 -7.68 5.60 -5.71
C LEU A 51 -8.79 5.05 -4.82
N ALA A 52 -8.48 4.59 -3.61
CA ALA A 52 -9.43 3.95 -2.70
C ALA A 52 -10.58 4.88 -2.29
N THR A 53 -10.38 6.20 -2.29
CA THR A 53 -11.40 7.19 -1.89
C THR A 53 -12.10 7.84 -3.09
N HIS A 54 -11.83 7.40 -4.33
CA HIS A 54 -12.34 8.08 -5.52
C HIS A 54 -13.54 7.35 -6.13
N PRO A 55 -14.72 8.02 -6.25
CA PRO A 55 -15.96 7.38 -6.68
C PRO A 55 -15.96 6.93 -8.16
N ALA A 56 -15.14 7.55 -9.01
CA ALA A 56 -15.00 7.12 -10.40
C ALA A 56 -14.14 5.84 -10.57
N ILE A 57 -13.45 5.40 -9.51
CA ILE A 57 -12.55 4.24 -9.55
C ILE A 57 -13.16 3.08 -8.76
N PHE A 58 -13.67 3.35 -7.55
CA PHE A 58 -14.37 2.36 -6.73
C PHE A 58 -15.87 2.65 -6.70
N PRO A 59 -16.74 1.67 -7.02
CA PRO A 59 -18.19 1.80 -6.89
C PRO A 59 -18.63 2.13 -5.46
N ARG A 60 -17.85 1.68 -4.46
CA ARG A 60 -18.01 1.98 -3.04
C ARG A 60 -16.67 2.48 -2.50
N PRO A 61 -16.32 3.76 -2.71
CA PRO A 61 -15.04 4.28 -2.26
C PRO A 61 -14.99 4.27 -0.73
N LEU A 62 -13.79 4.02 -0.18
CA LEU A 62 -13.57 4.15 1.25
C LEU A 62 -13.74 5.61 1.70
N PRO A 63 -14.28 5.84 2.90
CA PRO A 63 -14.12 7.13 3.56
C PRO A 63 -12.63 7.47 3.70
N VAL A 64 -12.27 8.73 3.47
CA VAL A 64 -10.88 9.21 3.58
C VAL A 64 -10.27 8.82 4.93
N GLY A 65 -11.03 8.97 6.02
CA GLY A 65 -10.60 8.57 7.37
C GLY A 65 -10.18 7.10 7.46
N THR A 66 -10.96 6.20 6.87
CA THR A 66 -10.63 4.75 6.83
C THR A 66 -9.36 4.50 6.04
N ALA A 67 -9.23 5.08 4.84
CA ALA A 67 -8.03 4.91 4.01
C ALA A 67 -6.77 5.44 4.72
N THR A 68 -6.85 6.61 5.38
CA THR A 68 -5.73 7.16 6.18
C THR A 68 -5.40 6.32 7.40
N ALA A 69 -6.40 5.72 8.06
CA ALA A 69 -6.18 4.81 9.18
C ALA A 69 -5.45 3.53 8.73
N ASN A 70 -5.82 2.95 7.59
CA ASN A 70 -5.14 1.79 7.00
C ASN A 70 -3.66 2.08 6.71
N VAL A 71 -3.35 3.25 6.12
CA VAL A 71 -1.96 3.68 5.90
C VAL A 71 -1.22 3.86 7.24
N SER A 72 -1.88 4.45 8.23
CA SER A 72 -1.29 4.66 9.56
C SER A 72 -0.97 3.34 10.27
N GLN A 73 -1.82 2.31 10.12
CA GLN A 73 -1.57 0.97 10.66
C GLN A 73 -0.32 0.33 10.03
N LEU A 74 -0.17 0.43 8.70
CA LEU A 74 1.00 -0.10 8.00
C LEU A 74 2.28 0.64 8.41
N LEU A 75 2.24 1.97 8.48
CA LEU A 75 3.38 2.80 8.91
C LEU A 75 3.73 2.62 10.40
N GLY A 76 2.76 2.21 11.21
CA GLY A 76 2.95 1.90 12.63
C GLY A 76 3.64 0.56 12.91
N LEU A 77 3.82 -0.29 11.90
CA LEU A 77 4.55 -1.55 12.07
C LEU A 77 6.03 -1.27 12.37
N PRO A 78 6.64 -1.94 13.37
CA PRO A 78 8.01 -1.63 13.81
C PRO A 78 9.06 -1.87 12.71
N HIS A 79 8.77 -2.79 11.79
CA HIS A 79 9.61 -3.14 10.63
C HIS A 79 9.13 -2.53 9.32
N ALA A 80 8.18 -1.58 9.33
CA ALA A 80 7.81 -0.84 8.12
C ALA A 80 8.68 0.42 7.95
N ARG A 81 9.05 0.73 6.71
CA ARG A 81 9.81 1.94 6.34
C ARG A 81 9.16 2.60 5.14
N ALA A 82 8.74 3.85 5.31
CA ALA A 82 8.33 4.67 4.18
C ALA A 82 9.56 5.17 3.41
N LEU A 83 9.55 5.01 2.09
CA LEU A 83 10.63 5.49 1.21
C LEU A 83 10.09 6.46 0.17
N GLY A 84 10.88 7.50 -0.10
CA GLY A 84 10.70 8.40 -1.23
C GLY A 84 11.89 8.35 -2.17
N GLU A 85 11.73 8.92 -3.35
CA GLU A 85 12.79 9.12 -4.33
C GLU A 85 13.85 10.09 -3.79
N GLY A 86 15.14 9.79 -4.01
CA GLY A 86 16.24 10.73 -3.78
C GLY A 86 16.55 11.57 -5.01
N ASP A 87 17.39 12.60 -4.86
CA ASP A 87 17.68 13.62 -5.89
C ASP A 87 18.13 13.05 -7.25
N ASP A 88 18.81 11.90 -7.26
CA ASP A 88 19.35 11.24 -8.45
C ASP A 88 18.53 10.01 -8.93
N PHE A 89 17.37 9.76 -8.31
CA PHE A 89 16.63 8.52 -8.50
C PHE A 89 16.34 8.22 -9.97
N TRP A 90 15.79 9.18 -10.71
CA TRP A 90 15.38 8.95 -12.10
C TRP A 90 16.57 8.64 -13.02
N ARG A 91 17.70 9.32 -12.82
CA ARG A 91 18.92 9.08 -13.59
C ARG A 91 19.48 7.68 -13.34
N ILE A 92 19.39 7.18 -12.11
CA ILE A 92 19.85 5.83 -11.75
C ILE A 92 18.85 4.77 -12.22
N TYR A 93 17.55 5.01 -12.05
CA TYR A 93 16.49 4.08 -12.42
C TYR A 93 16.38 3.88 -13.94
N GLY A 94 16.57 4.95 -14.71
CA GLY A 94 16.50 4.92 -16.17
C GLY A 94 17.80 4.51 -16.88
N ALA A 95 18.86 4.21 -16.14
CA ALA A 95 20.13 3.71 -16.69
C ALA A 95 20.09 2.19 -16.90
#